data_AF-A0A944P2W4-F1
#
_entry.id   AF-A0A944P2W4-F1
#
_cell.length_a   1.000
_cell.length_b   1.000
_cell.length_c   1.000
_cell.angle_alpha   90.00
_cell.angle_beta   90.00
_cell.angle_gamma   90.00
#
_symmetry.space_group_name_H-M   'P 1'
#
loop_
_entity.id
_entity.type
_entity.pdbx_description
1 polymer ?
#
loop_
_entity_poly.entity_id
_entity_poly.type
_entity_poly.pdbx_seq_one_letter_code
_entity_poly.pdbx_strand_id
1 'polypeptide(L)'
;MNPITLDAAYWYGLLTAFVLPVLVGLVTTRVTHPGTKAVVLLALSAVDSFIVELAADTPGWNASNAAVLTLVNFVVAVATHFGLWKPTGIARRAQDAFAKAA
;
A
#
# COMPACT_ATOMS: atom_id res chain seq x y z
N MET A 1 -26.24 -23.77 -13.95
CA MET A 1 -24.84 -23.60 -13.47
C MET A 1 -24.27 -22.40 -14.18
N ASN A 2 -23.92 -21.33 -13.46
CA ASN A 2 -23.13 -20.26 -14.09
C ASN A 2 -21.78 -20.86 -14.49
N PRO A 3 -21.30 -20.65 -15.72
CA PRO A 3 -19.95 -21.07 -16.09
C PRO A 3 -18.95 -20.37 -15.18
N ILE A 4 -17.92 -21.10 -14.71
CA ILE A 4 -16.81 -20.47 -14.00
C ILE A 4 -16.03 -19.65 -15.02
N THR A 5 -16.14 -18.34 -14.94
CA THR A 5 -15.40 -17.40 -15.79
C THR A 5 -14.10 -17.02 -15.09
N LEU A 6 -12.97 -17.42 -15.69
CA LEU A 6 -11.63 -17.02 -15.26
C LEU A 6 -11.36 -15.61 -15.77
N ASP A 7 -11.80 -14.63 -15.01
CA ASP A 7 -11.59 -13.21 -15.31
C ASP A 7 -10.22 -12.73 -14.82
N ALA A 8 -9.79 -11.55 -15.27
CA ALA A 8 -8.56 -10.90 -14.85
C ALA A 8 -8.43 -10.83 -13.32
N ALA A 9 -9.53 -10.58 -12.60
CA ALA A 9 -9.57 -10.58 -11.14
C ALA A 9 -9.10 -11.91 -10.52
N TYR A 10 -9.44 -13.05 -11.14
CA TYR A 10 -9.00 -14.36 -10.68
C TYR A 10 -7.48 -14.53 -10.86
N TRP A 11 -6.95 -14.12 -12.02
CA TRP A 11 -5.51 -14.20 -12.31
C TRP A 11 -4.70 -13.25 -11.43
N TYR A 12 -5.20 -12.05 -11.15
CA TYR A 12 -4.57 -11.13 -10.21
C TYR A 12 -4.60 -11.67 -8.78
N GLY A 13 -5.72 -12.24 -8.33
CA GLY A 13 -5.83 -12.88 -7.02
C GLY A 13 -4.87 -14.07 -6.86
N LEU A 14 -4.69 -14.87 -7.91
CA LEU A 14 -3.71 -15.97 -7.91
C LEU A 14 -2.27 -15.45 -7.85
N LEU A 15 -1.97 -14.39 -8.62
CA LEU A 15 -0.66 -13.74 -8.61
C LEU A 15 -0.33 -13.18 -7.23
N THR A 16 -1.24 -12.41 -6.61
CA THR A 16 -1.02 -11.79 -5.30
C THR A 16 -0.91 -12.82 -4.18
N ALA A 17 -1.76 -13.86 -4.19
CA ALA A 17 -1.76 -14.90 -3.16
C ALA A 17 -0.46 -15.73 -3.13
N PHE A 18 0.24 -15.88 -4.25
CA PHE A 18 1.48 -16.65 -4.32
C PHE A 18 2.74 -15.78 -4.37
N VAL A 19 2.78 -14.77 -5.26
CA VAL A 19 3.99 -14.00 -5.53
C VAL A 19 4.32 -13.05 -4.38
N LEU A 20 3.32 -12.39 -3.77
CA LEU A 20 3.60 -11.43 -2.69
C LEU A 20 4.18 -12.10 -1.45
N PRO A 21 3.63 -13.21 -0.92
CA PRO A 21 4.23 -13.89 0.23
C PRO A 21 5.66 -14.35 -0.02
N VAL A 22 5.98 -14.80 -1.25
CA VAL A 22 7.34 -15.20 -1.62
C VAL A 22 8.28 -14.00 -1.62
N LEU A 23 7.87 -12.87 -2.21
CA LEU A 23 8.66 -11.63 -2.19
C LEU A 23 8.85 -11.11 -0.77
N VAL A 24 7.80 -11.11 0.05
CA VAL A 24 7.87 -10.73 1.46
C VAL A 24 8.81 -11.66 2.23
N GLY A 25 8.73 -12.97 2.00
CA GLY A 25 9.65 -13.97 2.59
C GLY A 25 11.10 -13.72 2.20
N LEU A 26 11.37 -13.43 0.92
CA LEU A 26 12.71 -13.11 0.43
C LEU A 26 13.25 -11.80 1.05
N VAL A 27 12.43 -10.75 1.10
CA VAL A 27 12.81 -9.46 1.69
C VAL A 27 13.10 -9.63 3.17
N THR A 28 12.24 -10.33 3.89
CA THR A 28 12.37 -10.52 5.33
C THR A 28 13.56 -11.39 5.72
N THR A 29 14.04 -12.26 4.83
CA THR A 29 15.22 -13.12 5.04
C THR A 29 16.53 -12.49 4.58
N ARG A 30 16.52 -11.65 3.55
CA ARG A 30 17.74 -11.04 2.98
C ARG A 30 18.02 -9.63 3.48
N VAL A 31 16.99 -8.86 3.85
CA VAL A 31 17.13 -7.48 4.33
C VAL A 31 17.16 -7.48 5.85
N THR A 32 18.35 -7.28 6.42
CA THR A 32 18.57 -7.28 7.87
C THR A 32 18.43 -5.88 8.49
N HIS A 33 18.65 -4.81 7.71
CA HIS A 33 18.48 -3.46 8.21
C HIS A 33 16.98 -3.13 8.39
N PRO A 34 16.53 -2.74 9.61
CA PRO A 34 15.11 -2.58 9.91
C PRO A 34 14.45 -1.48 9.06
N GLY A 35 15.14 -0.36 8.81
CA GLY A 35 14.64 0.71 7.95
C GLY A 35 14.45 0.30 6.50
N THR A 36 15.48 -0.26 5.85
CA THR A 36 15.40 -0.77 4.48
C THR A 36 14.31 -1.83 4.34
N LYS A 37 14.21 -2.75 5.31
CA LYS A 37 13.16 -3.78 5.32
C LYS A 37 11.77 -3.14 5.35
N ALA A 38 11.56 -2.14 6.21
CA ALA A 38 10.28 -1.43 6.28
C ALA A 38 9.92 -0.72 4.97
N VAL A 39 10.86 -0.02 4.34
CA VAL A 39 10.61 0.66 3.06
C VAL A 39 10.22 -0.34 1.96
N VAL A 40 10.95 -1.46 1.86
CA VAL A 40 10.67 -2.47 0.85
C VAL A 40 9.31 -3.14 1.10
N LEU A 41 8.97 -3.43 2.35
CA LEU A 41 7.66 -3.99 2.70
C LEU A 41 6.52 -2.99 2.44
N LEU A 42 6.74 -1.70 2.72
CA LEU A 42 5.78 -0.64 2.37
C LEU A 42 5.59 -0.54 0.86
N ALA A 43 6.66 -0.66 0.08
CA ALA A 43 6.58 -0.65 -1.38
C ALA A 43 5.79 -1.87 -1.90
N LEU A 44 6.04 -3.06 -1.36
CA LEU A 44 5.30 -4.27 -1.69
C LEU A 44 3.81 -4.15 -1.34
N SER A 45 3.48 -3.55 -0.19
CA SER A 45 2.09 -3.30 0.21
C SER A 45 1.39 -2.30 -0.72
N ALA A 46 2.10 -1.26 -1.19
CA ALA A 46 1.56 -0.29 -2.13
C ALA A 46 1.29 -0.93 -3.50
N VAL A 47 2.19 -1.80 -3.97
CA VAL A 47 2.02 -2.58 -5.20
C VAL A 47 0.84 -3.54 -5.08
N ASP A 48 0.72 -4.28 -3.97
CA ASP A 48 -0.42 -5.17 -3.72
C ASP A 48 -1.76 -4.41 -3.79
N SER A 49 -1.86 -3.29 -3.08
CA SER A 49 -3.07 -2.45 -3.08
C SER A 49 -3.43 -1.96 -4.48
N PHE A 50 -2.44 -1.57 -5.28
CA PHE A 50 -2.66 -1.16 -6.68
C PHE A 50 -3.15 -2.32 -7.55
N ILE A 51 -2.58 -3.52 -7.39
CA ILE A 51 -3.02 -4.71 -8.14
C ILE A 51 -4.46 -5.09 -7.77
N VAL A 52 -4.82 -5.01 -6.48
CA VAL A 52 -6.19 -5.26 -6.02
C VAL A 52 -7.17 -4.25 -6.62
N GLU A 53 -6.79 -2.97 -6.67
CA GLU A 53 -7.63 -1.92 -7.29
C GLU A 53 -7.77 -2.13 -8.81
N LEU A 54 -6.69 -2.49 -9.50
CA LEU A 54 -6.71 -2.85 -10.92
C LEU A 54 -7.61 -4.07 -11.18
N ALA A 55 -7.59 -5.06 -10.29
CA ALA A 55 -8.40 -6.27 -10.39
C ALA A 55 -9.90 -6.03 -10.14
N ALA A 56 -10.26 -4.93 -9.50
CA ALA A 56 -11.65 -4.60 -9.16
C ALA A 56 -12.47 -4.05 -10.34
N ASP A 57 -11.83 -3.80 -11.50
CA ASP A 57 -12.44 -3.29 -12.75
C ASP A 57 -13.49 -2.18 -12.52
N THR A 58 -13.11 -1.18 -11.73
CA THR A 58 -14.06 -0.14 -11.30
C THR A 58 -14.40 0.81 -12.47
N PRO A 59 -15.69 1.12 -12.72
CA PRO A 59 -16.07 2.05 -13.77
C PRO A 59 -15.42 3.43 -13.57
N GLY A 60 -14.75 3.95 -14.60
CA GLY A 60 -14.03 5.23 -14.54
C GLY A 60 -12.62 5.14 -13.96
N TRP A 61 -12.10 3.93 -13.75
CA TRP A 61 -10.72 3.71 -13.31
C TRP A 61 -9.71 4.24 -14.33
N ASN A 62 -8.68 4.94 -13.85
CA ASN A 62 -7.60 5.49 -14.65
C ASN A 62 -6.25 5.07 -14.05
N ALA A 63 -5.49 4.27 -14.81
CA ALA A 63 -4.20 3.74 -14.38
C ALA A 63 -3.20 4.82 -13.96
N SER A 64 -3.19 5.96 -14.66
CA SER A 64 -2.28 7.06 -14.36
C SER A 64 -2.62 7.70 -13.01
N ASN A 65 -3.91 7.92 -12.75
CA ASN A 65 -4.36 8.48 -11.47
C ASN A 65 -4.08 7.51 -10.31
N ALA A 66 -4.39 6.23 -10.49
CA ALA A 66 -4.11 5.19 -9.51
C ALA A 66 -2.59 5.10 -9.22
N ALA A 67 -1.73 5.14 -10.25
CA ALA A 67 -0.29 5.08 -10.05
C ALA A 67 0.25 6.30 -9.28
N VAL A 68 -0.23 7.51 -9.61
CA VAL A 68 0.12 8.73 -8.89
C VAL A 68 -0.35 8.64 -7.43
N LEU A 69 -1.57 8.17 -7.19
CA LEU A 69 -2.11 8.02 -5.84
C LEU A 69 -1.32 6.99 -5.02
N THR A 70 -0.99 5.83 -5.61
CA THR A 70 -0.13 4.81 -4.98
C THR A 70 1.23 5.39 -4.60
N LEU A 71 1.85 6.19 -5.47
CA LEU A 71 3.13 6.83 -5.19
C LEU A 71 3.02 7.84 -4.02
N VAL A 72 1.99 8.68 -4.02
CA VAL A 72 1.73 9.63 -2.93
C VAL A 72 1.51 8.89 -1.62
N ASN A 73 0.68 7.85 -1.62
CA ASN A 73 0.39 7.03 -0.44
C ASN A 73 1.64 6.33 0.07
N PHE A 74 2.49 5.82 -0.81
CA PHE A 74 3.77 5.22 -0.43
C PHE A 74 4.66 6.25 0.27
N VAL A 75 4.81 7.46 -0.27
CA VAL A 75 5.60 8.53 0.35
C VAL A 75 5.05 8.90 1.73
N VAL A 76 3.72 9.05 1.84
CA VAL A 76 3.06 9.35 3.12
C VAL A 76 3.26 8.22 4.12
N ALA A 77 3.15 6.97 3.69
CA ALA A 77 3.34 5.79 4.54
C ALA A 77 4.78 5.68 5.05
N VAL A 78 5.79 5.89 4.18
CA VAL A 78 7.20 5.96 4.57
C VAL A 78 7.43 7.10 5.56
N ALA A 79 6.91 8.29 5.26
CA ALA A 79 7.07 9.45 6.12
C ALA A 79 6.43 9.25 7.50
N THR A 80 5.28 8.58 7.54
CA THR A 80 4.60 8.20 8.78
C THR A 80 5.38 7.13 9.54
N HIS A 81 5.84 6.08 8.83
CA HIS A 81 6.57 4.96 9.42
C HIS A 81 7.86 5.38 10.12
N PHE A 82 8.64 6.28 9.51
CA PHE A 82 9.86 6.82 10.12
C PHE A 82 9.62 8.00 11.05
N GLY A 83 8.37 8.48 11.18
CA GLY A 83 8.06 9.64 11.99
C GLY A 83 8.71 10.92 11.48
N LEU A 84 8.89 11.07 10.16
CA LEU A 84 9.46 12.25 9.51
C LEU A 84 8.64 13.52 9.81
N TRP A 85 7.38 13.36 10.19
CA TRP A 85 6.47 14.43 10.59
C TRP A 85 6.62 14.85 12.06
N LYS A 86 7.41 14.15 12.89
CA LYS A 86 7.59 14.51 14.32
C LYS A 86 8.02 15.97 14.52
N PRO A 87 8.98 16.53 13.76
CA PRO A 87 9.41 17.93 13.94
C PRO A 87 8.34 18.96 13.54
N THR A 88 7.38 18.60 12.69
CA THR A 88 6.38 19.55 12.18
C THR A 88 5.30 19.86 13.22
N GLY A 89 5.15 19.02 14.25
CA GLY A 89 4.17 19.21 15.33
C GLY A 89 2.71 19.13 14.87
N ILE A 90 2.45 18.72 13.62
CA ILE A 90 1.11 18.71 13.01
C ILE A 90 0.16 17.78 13.79
N ALA A 91 0.62 16.59 14.18
CA ALA A 91 -0.19 15.64 14.95
C ALA A 91 -0.69 16.23 16.28
N ARG A 92 0.20 16.92 17.01
CA ARG A 92 -0.14 17.57 18.28
C ARG A 92 -1.15 18.70 18.09
N ARG A 93 -0.92 19.57 17.09
CA ARG A 93 -1.85 20.66 16.76
C ARG A 93 -3.23 20.15 16.34
N ALA A 94 -3.29 19.06 15.58
CA ALA A 94 -4.55 18.43 15.19
C ALA A 94 -5.29 17.88 16.42
N GLN A 95 -4.59 17.13 17.29
CA GLN A 95 -5.16 16.62 18.54
C GLN A 95 -5.70 17.75 19.42
N ASP A 96 -4.94 18.83 19.61
CA ASP A 96 -5.36 20.01 20.38
C ASP A 96 -6.62 20.67 19.78
N ALA A 97 -6.73 20.72 18.45
CA ALA A 97 -7.88 21.31 17.77
C ALA A 97 -9.16 20.46 17.91
N PHE A 98 -9.05 19.13 17.79
CA PHE A 98 -10.19 18.22 17.96
C PHE A 98 -10.62 18.10 19.42
N ALA A 99 -9.68 18.13 20.38
CA ALA A 99 -9.99 18.12 21.80
C ALA A 99 -10.69 19.40 22.28
N LYS A 100 -10.46 20.54 21.60
CA LYS A 100 -11.09 21.83 21.92
C LYS A 100 -12.47 22.01 21.26
N ALA A 101 -12.81 21.17 20.29
CA ALA A 101 -14.09 21.18 19.57
C ALA A 101 -15.12 20.18 20.13
N ALA A 102 -14.72 19.35 21.10
CA ALA A 102 -15.56 18.42 21.86
C ALA A 102 -15.92 19.02 23.23
#